data_AF-A0A7J7CWX4-F1
#
_entry.id   AF-A0A7J7CWX4-F1
#
_cell.length_a   1.000
_cell.length_b   1.000
_cell.length_c   1.000
_cell.angle_alpha   90.00
_cell.angle_beta   90.00
_cell.angle_gamma   90.00
#
_symmetry.space_group_name_H-M   'P 1'
#
loop_
_entity.id
_entity.type
_entity.pdbx_description
1 polymer ?
#
loop_
_entity_poly.entity_id
_entity_poly.type
_entity_poly.pdbx_seq_one_letter_code
_entity_poly.pdbx_strand_id
1 'polypeptide(L)' 'MMSSCLSTQLPHSVGAAYSLEMDKKDACLVTYIGDGGTSKGDFHAALNFAAVTEAPVVFNCSKNAWAITTHISEQF' A
#
# COMPACT_ATOMS: atom_id res chain seq x y z
N MET A 1 9.94 -4.55 -2.44
CA MET A 1 10.34 -3.82 -3.67
C MET A 1 10.51 -2.35 -3.31
N MET A 2 11.57 -1.69 -3.74
CA MET A 2 11.80 -0.25 -3.52
C MET A 2 11.99 0.44 -4.87
N SER A 3 11.25 1.53 -5.08
CA SER A 3 11.25 2.36 -6.28
C SER A 3 11.17 3.84 -5.87
N SER A 4 11.72 4.73 -6.69
CA SER A 4 11.56 6.18 -6.49
C SER A 4 10.13 6.65 -6.74
N CYS A 5 9.36 5.91 -7.53
CA CYS A 5 7.95 6.20 -7.78
C CYS A 5 7.11 5.84 -6.54
N LEU A 6 6.52 6.85 -5.91
CA LEU A 6 5.68 6.69 -4.72
C LEU A 6 4.48 5.77 -4.97
N SER A 7 4.15 4.94 -3.99
CA SER A 7 2.94 4.09 -3.92
C SER A 7 2.82 2.98 -4.97
N THR A 8 3.65 2.99 -6.02
CA THR A 8 3.66 1.97 -7.08
C THR A 8 3.86 0.55 -6.56
N GLN A 9 4.53 0.38 -5.42
CA GLN A 9 4.72 -0.93 -4.80
C GLN A 9 3.43 -1.52 -4.22
N LEU A 10 2.38 -0.73 -3.97
CA LEU A 10 1.19 -1.20 -3.26
C LEU A 10 0.37 -2.21 -4.08
N PRO A 11 -0.02 -1.95 -5.35
CA PRO A 11 -0.79 -2.95 -6.11
C PRO A 11 0.01 -4.24 -6.33
N HIS A 12 1.32 -4.14 -6.54
CA HIS A 12 2.22 -5.30 -6.63
C HIS A 12 2.24 -6.11 -5.32
N SER A 13 2.24 -5.42 -4.17
CA SER A 13 2.19 -6.05 -2.85
C SER A 13 0.89 -6.83 -2.66
N VAL A 14 -0.24 -6.29 -3.10
CA VAL A 14 -1.54 -6.98 -3.07
C VAL A 14 -1.55 -8.21 -3.97
N GLY A 15 -1.06 -8.09 -5.21
CA GLY A 15 -0.97 -9.25 -6.12
C GLY A 15 -0.07 -10.36 -5.57
N ALA A 16 1.06 -10.00 -4.96
CA ALA A 16 1.93 -10.96 -4.30
C ALA A 16 1.25 -11.59 -3.06
N ALA A 17 0.54 -10.81 -2.24
CA ALA A 17 -0.24 -11.34 -1.12
C ALA A 17 -1.32 -12.34 -1.58
N TYR A 18 -2.04 -11.99 -2.63
CA TYR A 18 -3.07 -12.85 -3.21
C TYR A 18 -2.48 -14.19 -3.71
N SER A 19 -1.25 -14.17 -4.26
CA SER A 19 -0.58 -15.42 -4.64
C SER A 19 -0.27 -16.34 -3.44
N LEU A 20 -0.04 -15.79 -2.24
CA LEU A 20 0.17 -16.59 -1.03
C LEU A 20 -1.10 -17.34 -0.63
N GLU A 21 -2.25 -16.70 -0.79
CA GLU A 21 -3.56 -17.31 -0.55
C GLU A 21 -3.85 -18.42 -1.57
N MET A 22 -3.57 -18.17 -2.85
CA MET A 22 -3.70 -19.20 -3.90
C MET A 22 -2.80 -20.43 -3.63
N ASP A 23 -1.61 -20.20 -3.11
CA ASP A 23 -0.66 -21.24 -2.69
C ASP A 23 -1.01 -21.90 -1.34
N LYS A 24 -2.11 -21.46 -0.68
CA LYS A 24 -2.52 -21.91 0.67
C LYS A 24 -1.41 -21.80 1.72
N LYS A 25 -0.61 -20.74 1.62
CA LYS A 25 0.45 -20.45 2.59
C LYS A 25 -0.13 -19.70 3.78
N ASP A 26 0.25 -20.10 4.99
CA ASP A 26 -0.05 -19.37 6.22
C ASP A 26 0.94 -18.19 6.36
N ALA A 27 0.76 -17.19 5.49
CA ALA A 27 1.61 -16.01 5.41
C ALA A 27 0.81 -14.80 4.92
N CYS A 28 1.20 -13.62 5.40
CA CYS A 28 0.71 -12.35 4.90
C CYS A 28 1.86 -11.48 4.41
N LEU A 29 1.54 -10.51 3.56
CA LEU A 29 2.51 -9.55 3.07
C LEU A 29 2.30 -8.19 3.74
N VAL A 30 3.37 -7.57 4.19
CA VAL A 30 3.33 -6.22 4.78
C VAL A 30 3.90 -5.22 3.79
N THR A 31 3.18 -4.13 3.56
CA THR A 31 3.62 -3.05 2.68
C THR A 31 3.59 -1.71 3.41
N TYR A 32 4.53 -0.83 3.07
CA TYR A 32 4.75 0.44 3.78
C TYR A 32 4.47 1.63 2.87
N ILE A 33 3.85 2.65 3.44
CA ILE A 33 3.54 3.91 2.77
C ILE A 33 3.62 5.08 3.74
N GLY A 34 4.14 6.22 3.27
CA GLY A 34 4.05 7.49 4.01
C GLY A 34 2.71 8.20 3.78
N ASP A 35 2.33 9.11 4.65
CA ASP A 35 1.13 9.96 4.51
C ASP A 35 1.03 10.63 3.13
N GLY A 36 2.11 11.19 2.59
CA GLY A 36 2.12 11.76 1.23
C GLY A 36 1.88 10.76 0.09
N GLY A 37 2.17 9.47 0.32
CA GLY A 37 1.88 8.41 -0.64
C GLY A 37 0.40 8.07 -0.71
N THR A 38 -0.35 8.29 0.39
CA THR A 38 -1.78 7.91 0.47
C THR A 38 -2.65 8.70 -0.50
N SER A 39 -2.18 9.86 -0.96
CA SER A 39 -2.87 10.69 -1.97
C SER A 39 -2.60 10.26 -3.42
N LYS A 40 -1.83 9.19 -3.65
CA LYS A 40 -1.61 8.63 -4.99
C LYS A 40 -2.72 7.65 -5.36
N GLY A 41 -3.11 7.63 -6.64
CA GLY A 41 -4.14 6.71 -7.16
C GLY A 41 -3.83 5.24 -6.90
N ASP A 42 -2.55 4.85 -6.89
CA ASP A 42 -2.12 3.49 -6.59
C ASP A 42 -2.52 3.03 -5.17
N PHE A 43 -2.62 3.95 -4.21
CA PHE A 43 -3.10 3.63 -2.87
C PHE A 43 -4.57 3.21 -2.90
N HIS A 44 -5.42 3.98 -3.60
CA HIS A 44 -6.82 3.63 -3.77
C HIS A 44 -6.99 2.31 -4.53
N ALA A 45 -6.25 2.12 -5.63
CA ALA A 45 -6.29 0.88 -6.41
C ALA A 45 -5.89 -0.34 -5.58
N ALA A 46 -4.83 -0.21 -4.76
CA ALA A 46 -4.37 -1.30 -3.91
C ALA A 46 -5.38 -1.66 -2.81
N LEU A 47 -5.97 -0.66 -2.13
CA LEU A 47 -7.01 -0.92 -1.11
C LEU A 47 -8.24 -1.60 -1.72
N ASN A 48 -8.72 -1.10 -2.86
CA ASN A 48 -9.87 -1.67 -3.53
C ASN A 48 -9.59 -3.11 -3.99
N PHE A 49 -8.42 -3.36 -4.58
CA PHE A 49 -8.06 -4.69 -5.04
C PHE A 49 -7.91 -5.67 -3.88
N ALA A 50 -7.24 -5.27 -2.80
CA ALA A 50 -7.11 -6.10 -1.59
C ALA A 50 -8.46 -6.47 -0.98
N ALA A 51 -9.41 -5.53 -0.96
CA ALA A 51 -10.75 -5.77 -0.43
C ALA A 51 -11.56 -6.75 -1.30
N VAL A 52 -11.47 -6.64 -2.63
CA VAL A 52 -12.22 -7.52 -3.55
C VAL A 52 -11.62 -8.92 -3.62
N THR A 53 -10.30 -9.04 -3.54
CA THR A 53 -9.62 -10.36 -3.62
C THR A 53 -9.40 -11.01 -2.26
N GLU A 54 -9.82 -10.36 -1.17
CA GLU A 54 -9.58 -10.81 0.22
C GLU A 54 -8.09 -11.11 0.53
N ALA A 55 -7.17 -10.46 -0.21
CA ALA A 55 -5.76 -10.80 -0.16
C ALA A 55 -5.16 -10.57 1.24
N PRO A 56 -4.29 -11.48 1.74
CA PRO A 56 -3.69 -11.39 3.06
C PRO A 56 -2.56 -10.34 3.09
N VAL A 57 -2.92 -9.06 3.09
CA VAL A 57 -2.00 -7.92 3.05
C VAL A 57 -2.24 -6.95 4.21
N VAL A 58 -1.15 -6.45 4.80
CA VAL A 58 -1.17 -5.42 5.83
C VAL A 58 -0.55 -4.14 5.28
N PHE A 59 -1.34 -3.05 5.28
CA PHE A 59 -0.88 -1.72 4.92
C PHE A 59 -0.39 -0.97 6.17
N ASN A 60 0.92 -0.72 6.23
CA ASN A 60 1.50 0.13 7.26
C ASN A 60 1.66 1.56 6.74
N CYS A 61 0.77 2.45 7.19
CA CYS A 61 0.79 3.87 6.87
C CYS A 61 1.56 4.65 7.94
N SER A 62 2.78 5.08 7.63
CA SER A 62 3.57 5.95 8.48
C SER A 62 3.14 7.41 8.30
N LYS A 63 2.53 7.97 9.34
CA LYS A 63 2.12 9.37 9.40
C LYS A 63 3.11 10.18 10.24
N ASN A 64 3.98 10.93 9.57
CA ASN A 64 4.93 11.86 10.22
C ASN A 64 4.52 13.34 10.05
N ALA A 65 3.31 13.59 9.53
CA ALA A 65 2.69 14.90 9.28
C ALA A 65 3.25 15.71 8.11
N TRP A 66 4.25 15.21 7.38
CA TRP A 66 4.93 15.96 6.31
C TRP A 66 5.31 15.07 5.13
N ALA A 67 4.93 15.51 3.92
CA ALA A 67 5.50 15.01 2.68
C ALA A 67 6.40 16.08 2.06
N ILE A 68 7.71 15.97 2.30
CA ILE A 68 8.73 16.92 1.84
C ILE A 68 8.51 18.33 2.42
N THR A 69 7.63 19.14 1.83
CA THR A 69 7.25 20.48 2.30
C THR A 69 5.76 20.61 2.60
N THR A 70 4.94 19.62 2.23
CA THR A 70 3.49 19.66 2.37
C THR A 70 3.07 19.09 3.72
N HIS A 71 2.37 19.90 4.53
CA HIS A 71 1.81 19.43 5.80
C HIS A 71 0.55 18.60 5.57
N ILE A 72 0.23 17.68 6.49
CA ILE A 72 -0.92 16.77 6.33
C ILE A 72 -2.27 17.47 6.13
N SER A 73 -2.44 18.70 6.62
CA SER A 73 -3.65 19.50 6.41
C SER A 73 -3.89 19.88 4.94
N GLU A 74 -2.87 19.78 4.09
CA GLU A 74 -2.91 20.13 2.66
C GLU A 74 -2.74 18.89 1.77
N GLN A 75 -2.76 17.69 2.35
CA GLN A 75 -2.46 16.43 1.65
C GLN A 75 -3.69 15.77 1.01
N PHE A 76 -4.89 16.12 1.45
CA PHE A 76 -6.17 15.53 1.04
C PHE A 76 -7.09 16.58 0.43
#